data_AF-A0A7R6YYS7-F1
#
_entry.id   AF-A0A7R6YYS7-F1
#
_cell.length_a   1.000
_cell.length_b   1.000
_cell.length_c   1.000
_cell.angle_alpha   90.00
_cell.angle_beta   90.00
_cell.angle_gamma   90.00
#
_symmetry.space_group_name_H-M   'P 1'
#
loop_
_entity.id
_entity.type
_entity.pdbx_description
1 polymer ?
#
loop_
_entity_poly.entity_id
_entity_poly.type
_entity_poly.pdbx_seq_one_letter_code
_entity_poly.pdbx_strand_id
1 'polypeptide(L)' 'MNRLLTIAELQHRSQSELRALFRQASQALARTATGTPERLAGLATLENISRAMTMVQGARGF' A
#
# COMPACT_ATOMS: atom_id res chain seq x y z
N MET A 1 5.27 -10.03 0.99
CA MET A 1 4.52 -9.13 1.90
C MET A 1 3.16 -9.77 2.09
N ASN A 2 2.93 -10.42 3.24
CA ASN A 2 1.72 -11.23 3.49
C ASN A 2 0.83 -10.61 4.58
N ARG A 3 0.93 -9.29 4.75
CA ARG A 3 0.31 -8.54 5.85
C ARG A 3 -0.45 -7.36 5.26
N LEU A 4 -1.69 -7.22 5.70
CA LEU A 4 -2.50 -6.03 5.48
C LEU A 4 -1.82 -4.83 6.14
N LEU A 5 -1.50 -3.79 5.37
CA LEU A 5 -1.08 -2.51 5.91
C LEU A 5 -2.29 -1.58 6.02
N THR A 6 -2.53 -1.08 7.22
CA THR A 6 -3.64 -0.15 7.48
C THR A 6 -3.26 1.28 7.09
N ILE A 7 -4.25 2.12 6.80
CA ILE A 7 -4.02 3.55 6.51
C ILE A 7 -3.32 4.25 7.69
N ALA A 8 -3.65 3.89 8.93
CA ALA A 8 -3.02 4.44 10.13
C ALA A 8 -1.53 4.10 10.24
N GLU A 9 -1.10 2.92 9.80
CA GLU A 9 0.33 2.57 9.74
C GLU A 9 1.06 3.33 8.62
N LEU A 10 0.33 3.68 7.55
CA LEU A 10 0.88 4.32 6.35
C LEU A 10 0.95 5.85 6.46
N GLN A 11 0.07 6.48 7.24
CA GLN A 11 0.03 7.95 7.39
C GLN A 11 1.31 8.53 8.02
N HIS A 12 2.03 7.74 8.80
CA HIS A 12 3.29 8.16 9.44
C HIS A 12 4.52 7.94 8.54
N ARG A 13 4.33 7.36 7.34
CA ARG A 13 5.41 7.06 6.40
C ARG A 13 5.67 8.24 5.47
N SER A 14 6.93 8.42 5.10
CA SER A 14 7.30 9.39 4.06
C SER A 14 6.80 8.95 2.68
N GLN A 15 6.67 9.89 1.74
CA GLN A 15 6.24 9.60 0.37
C GLN A 15 7.18 8.60 -0.33
N SER A 16 8.48 8.67 -0.06
CA SER A 16 9.49 7.74 -0.58
C SER A 16 9.26 6.32 -0.08
N GLU A 17 8.95 6.16 1.21
CA GLU A 17 8.59 4.87 1.81
C GLU A 17 7.29 4.32 1.22
N LEU A 18 6.26 5.15 1.07
CA LEU A 18 4.99 4.74 0.46
C LEU A 18 5.20 4.23 -0.97
N ARG A 19 6.02 4.91 -1.78
CA ARG A 19 6.38 4.46 -3.13
C ARG A 19 7.17 3.14 -3.11
N ALA A 20 8.08 2.96 -2.15
CA ALA A 20 8.82 1.70 -2.00
C ALA A 20 7.88 0.54 -1.62
N LEU A 21 6.98 0.76 -0.65
CA LEU A 21 5.97 -0.21 -0.23
C LEU A 21 5.01 -0.57 -1.36
N PHE A 22 4.59 0.41 -2.17
CA PHE A 22 3.73 0.16 -3.32
C PHE A 22 4.39 -0.79 -4.34
N ARG A 23 5.68 -0.55 -4.65
CA ARG A 23 6.44 -1.43 -5.56
C ARG A 23 6.60 -2.83 -4.99
N GLN A 24 6.94 -2.95 -3.70
CA GLN A 24 7.08 -4.24 -3.02
C GLN A 24 5.76 -5.01 -2.97
N ALA A 25 4.64 -4.35 -2.62
CA ALA A 25 3.32 -4.95 -2.60
C ALA A 25 2.89 -5.40 -3.99
N SER A 26 3.12 -4.59 -5.02
CA SER A 26 2.80 -4.94 -6.41
C SER A 26 3.57 -6.17 -6.90
N GLN A 27 4.87 -6.23 -6.61
CA GLN A 27 5.71 -7.40 -6.94
C GLN A 27 5.33 -8.65 -6.13
N ALA A 28 4.89 -8.48 -4.88
CA ALA A 28 4.41 -9.59 -4.07
C ALA A 28 3.08 -10.12 -4.62
N LEU A 29 2.15 -9.23 -4.98
CA LEU A 29 0.86 -9.58 -5.56
C LEU A 29 0.98 -10.31 -6.91
N ALA A 30 1.95 -9.91 -7.73
CA ALA A 30 2.23 -10.59 -9.00
C ALA A 30 2.64 -12.06 -8.81
N ARG A 31 3.13 -12.43 -7.62
CA ARG A 31 3.55 -13.79 -7.27
C ARG A 31 2.48 -14.60 -6.54
N THR A 32 1.33 -14.01 -6.19
CA THR A 32 0.25 -14.72 -5.49
C THR A 32 -0.78 -15.28 -6.46
N ALA A 33 -1.26 -16.49 -6.16
CA ALA A 33 -2.32 -17.13 -6.93
C ALA A 33 -3.65 -16.36 -6.81
N THR A 34 -4.47 -16.41 -7.84
CA THR A 34 -5.80 -15.80 -7.86
C THR A 34 -6.73 -16.46 -6.86
N GLY A 35 -7.57 -15.67 -6.19
CA GLY A 35 -8.60 -16.17 -5.27
C GLY A 35 -8.09 -16.55 -3.87
N THR A 36 -6.81 -16.35 -3.57
CA THR A 36 -6.28 -16.62 -2.22
C THR A 36 -6.45 -15.41 -1.29
N PRO A 37 -6.61 -15.63 0.03
CA PRO A 37 -6.70 -14.54 1.01
C PRO A 37 -5.46 -13.64 1.01
N GLU A 38 -4.29 -14.17 0.65
CA GLU A 38 -3.05 -13.39 0.50
C GLU A 38 -3.16 -12.37 -0.63
N ARG A 39 -3.80 -12.74 -1.74
CA ARG A 39 -4.05 -11.83 -2.86
C ARG A 39 -5.02 -10.73 -2.47
N LEU A 40 -6.08 -11.05 -1.72
CA LEU A 40 -7.02 -10.06 -1.20
C LEU A 40 -6.35 -9.08 -0.24
N ALA A 41 -5.52 -9.59 0.69
CA ALA A 41 -4.74 -8.74 1.60
C ALA A 41 -3.74 -7.85 0.85
N GLY A 42 -3.11 -8.37 -0.21
CA GLY A 42 -2.21 -7.62 -1.08
C GLY A 42 -2.92 -6.49 -1.84
N LEU A 43 -4.12 -6.74 -2.39
CA LEU A 43 -4.94 -5.73 -3.05
C LEU A 43 -5.37 -4.62 -2.07
N ALA A 44 -5.89 -5.00 -0.90
CA ALA A 44 -6.29 -4.04 0.12
C ALA A 44 -5.10 -3.17 0.60
N THR A 45 -3.91 -3.77 0.71
CA THR A 45 -2.67 -3.05 1.02
C THR A 45 -2.31 -2.02 -0.04
N LEU A 46 -2.41 -2.37 -1.34
CA LEU A 46 -2.14 -1.45 -2.44
C LEU A 46 -3.10 -0.26 -2.45
N GLU A 47 -4.40 -0.51 -2.22
CA GLU A 47 -5.40 0.55 -2.09
C GLU A 47 -5.08 1.49 -0.93
N ASN A 48 -4.73 0.95 0.23
CA ASN A 48 -4.39 1.76 1.40
C ASN A 48 -3.14 2.61 1.16
N ILE A 49 -2.11 2.07 0.50
CA ILE A 49 -0.90 2.83 0.12
C ILE A 49 -1.24 3.92 -0.88
N SER A 50 -2.09 3.63 -1.88
CA SER A 50 -2.55 4.63 -2.86
C SER A 50 -3.27 5.79 -2.17
N ARG A 51 -4.21 5.50 -1.25
CA ARG A 51 -4.91 6.51 -0.46
C ARG A 51 -3.95 7.33 0.40
N ALA A 52 -3.01 6.68 1.10
CA ALA A 52 -2.01 7.38 1.90
C ALA A 52 -1.13 8.32 1.05
N MET A 53 -0.73 7.92 -0.17
CA MET A 53 0.01 8.79 -1.08
C MET A 53 -0.80 10.02 -1.52
N THR A 54 -2.11 9.89 -1.73
CA THR A 54 -2.98 11.02 -2.05
C THR A 54 -3.15 11.96 -0.84
N MET A 55 -3.29 11.40 0.37
CA MET A 55 -3.39 12.20 1.60
C MET A 55 -2.12 13.01 1.89
N VAL A 56 -0.93 12.40 1.72
CA VAL A 56 0.35 13.10 1.89
C VAL A 56 0.54 14.21 0.85
N GLN A 57 0.00 14.06 -0.37
CA GLN A 57 0.02 15.11 -1.38
C GLN A 57 -0.97 16.24 -1.07
N GLY A 58 -2.18 15.91 -0.61
CA GLY A 58 -3.18 16.89 -0.18
C GLY A 58 -2.74 17.72 1.02
N ALA A 59 -1.98 17.14 1.96
CA ALA A 59 -1.41 17.86 3.10
C ALA A 59 -0.30 18.87 2.73
N ARG A 60 0.27 18.78 1.52
CA ARG A 60 1.31 19.69 0.99
C ARG A 60 0.75 20.78 0.07
N GLY A 61 -0.56 20.82 -0.15
CA GLY A 61 -1.22 21.79 -1.01
C GLY A 61 -2.37 22.49 -0.31
N PHE A 62 -2.07 23.33 0.69
CA PHE A 62 -2.92 24.40 1.19
C PHE A 62 -2.03 25.55 1.67
#